data_AF-A0A6L7ICD6-F1
#
_entry.id   AF-A0A6L7ICD6-F1
#
_cell.length_a   1.000
_cell.length_b   1.000
_cell.length_c   1.000
_cell.angle_alpha   90.00
_cell.angle_beta   90.00
_cell.angle_gamma   90.00
#
_symmetry.space_group_name_H-M   'P 1'
#
loop_
_entity.id
_entity.type
_entity.pdbx_description
1 polymer ?
#
loop_
_entity_poly.entity_id
_entity_poly.type
_entity_poly.pdbx_seq_one_letter_code
_entity_poly.pdbx_strand_id
1 'polypeptide(L)'
;MFKKLFNKKAKYSDGISKIDYWKKWELFELFDELHKAENLLIDILDKKNDDELIKFKNEFIEELYEIEGDNVADFTRIWEWFTPTKEWEILLGDKGQKIGRNVFRITDKWKRNQEFLLGTKVSLHNKFGVVIDKSDGRNEYGLIRWDTEKENDFEDWLGLFENFWKAGGEIINQDHEFTFINNDGTKKNTNQ
;
A
#
# COMPACT_ATOMS: atom_id res chain seq x y z
N MET A 1 1.60 18.94 -17.56
CA MET A 1 3.00 18.45 -17.69
C MET A 1 2.94 16.93 -17.67
N PHE A 2 3.64 16.27 -18.60
CA PHE A 2 3.52 14.86 -18.99
C PHE A 2 3.19 13.84 -17.87
N LYS A 3 1.94 13.35 -17.80
CA LYS A 3 1.66 12.03 -17.18
C LYS A 3 2.24 10.99 -18.14
N LYS A 4 3.36 10.37 -17.75
CA LYS A 4 3.90 9.18 -18.41
C LYS A 4 2.79 8.13 -18.42
N LEU A 5 2.35 7.79 -19.63
CA LEU A 5 1.55 6.60 -19.93
C LEU A 5 2.35 5.35 -19.53
N PHE A 6 2.37 5.02 -18.25
CA PHE A 6 2.55 3.64 -17.85
C PHE A 6 1.17 2.99 -17.98
N ASN A 7 0.93 2.39 -19.14
CA ASN A 7 -0.07 1.33 -19.29
C ASN A 7 0.37 0.16 -18.41
N LYS A 8 0.26 0.29 -17.08
CA LYS A 8 0.11 -0.86 -16.21
C LYS A 8 -1.28 -1.38 -16.51
N LYS A 9 -1.37 -2.34 -17.44
CA LYS A 9 -2.55 -3.19 -17.58
C LYS A 9 -3.03 -3.48 -16.18
N ALA A 10 -4.23 -3.01 -15.85
CA ALA A 10 -4.97 -3.53 -14.72
C ALA A 10 -4.81 -5.04 -14.76
N LYS A 11 -4.13 -5.60 -13.76
CA LYS A 11 -4.25 -7.02 -13.47
C LYS A 11 -5.63 -7.21 -12.85
N TYR A 12 -6.67 -7.05 -13.66
CA TYR A 12 -7.88 -7.83 -13.43
C TYR A 12 -7.37 -9.26 -13.45
N SER A 13 -7.34 -9.92 -12.29
CA SER A 13 -7.28 -11.38 -12.29
C SER A 13 -8.41 -11.83 -13.20
N ASP A 14 -8.08 -12.51 -14.29
CA ASP A 14 -9.03 -12.92 -15.33
C ASP A 14 -10.34 -13.40 -14.69
N GLY A 15 -11.42 -12.62 -14.83
CA GLY A 15 -12.79 -13.05 -14.49
C GLY A 15 -13.52 -12.37 -13.31
N ILE A 16 -12.97 -11.38 -12.60
CA ILE A 16 -13.69 -10.69 -11.52
C ILE A 16 -14.38 -9.40 -12.04
N SER A 17 -15.65 -9.18 -11.67
CA SER A 17 -16.38 -7.95 -12.03
C SER A 17 -15.81 -6.71 -11.32
N LYS A 18 -16.09 -5.49 -11.84
CA LYS A 18 -15.69 -4.23 -11.17
C LYS A 18 -16.19 -4.21 -9.71
N ILE A 19 -17.44 -4.59 -9.48
CA ILE A 19 -18.06 -4.60 -8.15
C ILE A 19 -17.35 -5.58 -7.21
N ASP A 20 -17.04 -6.78 -7.69
CA ASP A 20 -16.39 -7.80 -6.87
C ASP A 20 -14.92 -7.42 -6.57
N TYR A 21 -14.24 -6.79 -7.52
CA TYR A 21 -12.92 -6.19 -7.28
C TYR A 21 -12.99 -5.10 -6.22
N TRP A 22 -13.98 -4.20 -6.33
CA TRP A 22 -14.19 -3.11 -5.38
C TRP A 22 -14.51 -3.62 -3.97
N LYS A 23 -15.31 -4.68 -3.86
CA LYS A 23 -15.56 -5.36 -2.57
C LYS A 23 -14.30 -6.02 -2.02
N LYS A 24 -13.56 -6.75 -2.85
CA LYS A 24 -12.32 -7.44 -2.46
C LYS A 24 -11.31 -6.48 -1.83
N TRP A 25 -11.19 -5.29 -2.41
CA TRP A 25 -10.24 -4.26 -2.00
C TRP A 25 -10.82 -3.17 -1.11
N GLU A 26 -12.04 -3.34 -0.60
CA GLU A 26 -12.69 -2.37 0.29
C GLU A 26 -12.79 -0.96 -0.34
N LEU A 27 -12.89 -0.86 -1.67
CA LEU A 27 -12.81 0.42 -2.38
C LEU A 27 -14.03 1.31 -2.16
N PHE A 28 -15.20 0.73 -1.86
CA PHE A 28 -16.36 1.53 -1.45
C PHE A 28 -16.08 2.28 -0.13
N GLU A 29 -15.48 1.59 0.84
CA GLU A 29 -15.07 2.21 2.12
C GLU A 29 -13.96 3.24 1.87
N LEU A 30 -13.04 2.96 0.95
CA LEU A 30 -12.02 3.92 0.55
C LEU A 30 -12.65 5.24 0.05
N PHE A 31 -13.59 5.17 -0.90
CA PHE A 31 -14.24 6.36 -1.42
C PHE A 31 -15.02 7.12 -0.33
N ASP A 32 -15.72 6.40 0.57
CA ASP A 32 -16.39 7.03 1.72
C ASP A 32 -15.40 7.82 2.59
N GLU A 33 -14.20 7.29 2.84
CA GLU A 33 -13.15 7.97 3.60
C GLU A 33 -12.50 9.12 2.81
N LEU A 34 -12.34 9.00 1.49
CA LEU A 34 -11.81 10.06 0.64
C LEU A 34 -12.76 11.26 0.54
N HIS A 35 -14.08 11.05 0.47
CA HIS A 35 -15.04 12.15 0.55
C HIS A 35 -15.07 12.79 1.95
N LYS A 36 -14.83 12.02 3.02
CA LYS A 36 -14.62 12.62 4.36
C LYS A 36 -13.35 13.49 4.38
N ALA A 37 -12.29 13.05 3.70
CA ALA A 37 -11.06 13.83 3.55
C ALA A 37 -11.30 15.14 2.80
N GLU A 38 -12.03 15.10 1.67
CA GLU A 38 -12.45 16.27 0.89
C GLU A 38 -13.19 17.29 1.76
N ASN A 39 -14.22 16.83 2.48
CA ASN A 39 -15.01 17.69 3.37
C ASN A 39 -14.15 18.32 4.48
N LEU A 40 -13.24 17.55 5.08
CA LEU A 40 -12.34 18.08 6.11
C LEU A 40 -11.42 19.19 5.55
N LEU A 41 -10.91 19.02 4.33
CA LEU A 41 -10.07 20.03 3.68
C LEU A 41 -10.84 21.32 3.41
N ILE A 42 -12.09 21.22 2.95
CA ILE A 42 -12.99 22.37 2.74
C ILE A 42 -13.21 23.11 4.08
N ASP A 43 -13.61 22.38 5.13
CA ASP A 43 -13.91 22.94 6.45
C ASP A 43 -12.72 23.67 7.10
N ILE A 44 -11.50 23.19 6.86
CA ILE A 44 -10.28 23.82 7.38
C ILE A 44 -9.96 25.10 6.60
N LEU A 45 -10.08 25.08 5.28
CA LEU A 45 -9.75 26.21 4.41
C LEU A 45 -10.75 27.35 4.52
N ASP A 46 -12.00 27.07 4.88
CA ASP A 46 -12.99 28.11 5.23
C ASP A 46 -12.55 28.97 6.44
N LYS A 47 -11.65 28.43 7.27
CA LYS A 47 -11.18 29.07 8.52
C LYS A 47 -9.73 29.54 8.43
N LYS A 48 -8.99 29.14 7.39
CA LYS A 48 -7.55 29.40 7.25
C LYS A 48 -7.19 29.53 5.77
N ASN A 49 -6.51 30.61 5.41
CA ASN A 49 -5.89 30.72 4.10
C ASN A 49 -4.45 30.17 4.18
N ASP A 50 -4.18 29.07 3.48
CA ASP A 50 -2.90 28.37 3.48
C ASP A 50 -2.62 27.84 2.07
N ASP A 51 -1.62 28.41 1.39
CA ASP A 51 -1.35 28.15 -0.02
C ASP A 51 -0.95 26.68 -0.28
N GLU A 52 -0.21 26.05 0.63
CA GLU A 52 0.20 24.64 0.50
C GLU A 52 -1.01 23.72 0.65
N LEU A 53 -1.88 24.00 1.63
CA LEU A 53 -3.11 23.23 1.84
C LEU A 53 -4.10 23.41 0.68
N ILE A 54 -4.21 24.61 0.11
CA ILE A 54 -5.05 24.87 -1.07
C ILE A 54 -4.55 24.07 -2.26
N LYS A 55 -3.24 24.09 -2.50
CA LYS A 55 -2.61 23.33 -3.59
C LYS A 55 -2.88 21.84 -3.41
N PHE A 56 -2.62 21.30 -2.22
CA PHE A 56 -2.87 19.89 -1.90
C PHE A 56 -4.34 19.52 -2.11
N LYS A 57 -5.28 20.32 -1.60
CA LYS A 57 -6.73 20.06 -1.79
C LYS A 57 -7.08 19.96 -3.27
N ASN A 58 -6.62 20.90 -4.09
CA ASN A 58 -6.96 20.91 -5.51
C ASN A 58 -6.41 19.66 -6.23
N GLU A 59 -5.17 19.28 -5.95
CA GLU A 59 -4.57 18.05 -6.49
C GLU A 59 -5.31 16.79 -5.99
N PHE A 60 -5.69 16.75 -4.72
CA PHE A 60 -6.44 15.66 -4.11
C PHE A 60 -7.82 15.48 -4.74
N ILE A 61 -8.57 16.57 -4.92
CA ILE A 61 -9.91 16.56 -5.53
C ILE A 61 -9.82 16.10 -6.99
N GLU A 62 -8.85 16.60 -7.75
CA GLU A 62 -8.63 16.16 -9.14
C GLU A 62 -8.37 14.65 -9.20
N GLU A 63 -7.47 14.14 -8.35
CA GLU A 63 -7.15 12.72 -8.29
C GLU A 63 -8.37 11.88 -7.88
N LEU A 64 -9.12 12.30 -6.85
CA LEU A 64 -10.30 11.58 -6.33
C LEU A 64 -11.35 11.36 -7.42
N TYR A 65 -11.73 12.41 -8.14
CA TYR A 65 -12.75 12.30 -9.16
C TYR A 65 -12.22 11.62 -10.44
N GLU A 66 -10.92 11.67 -10.73
CA GLU A 66 -10.27 10.87 -11.79
C GLU A 66 -10.40 9.36 -11.49
N ILE A 67 -9.99 8.92 -10.30
CA ILE A 67 -10.01 7.50 -9.92
C ILE A 67 -11.42 6.95 -9.70
N GLU A 68 -12.39 7.77 -9.32
CA GLU A 68 -13.80 7.35 -9.16
C GLU A 68 -14.45 7.06 -10.52
N GLY A 69 -14.12 7.88 -11.53
CA GLY A 69 -14.57 7.70 -12.91
C GLY A 69 -13.89 6.54 -13.65
N ASP A 70 -12.73 6.11 -13.18
CA ASP A 70 -11.93 5.11 -13.87
C ASP A 70 -12.53 3.69 -13.82
N ASN A 71 -12.37 2.97 -14.93
CA ASN A 71 -12.65 1.53 -14.98
C ASN A 71 -11.58 0.74 -14.21
N VAL A 72 -10.34 1.23 -14.29
CA VAL A 72 -9.16 0.71 -13.61
C VAL A 72 -8.53 1.88 -12.85
N ALA A 73 -8.91 2.05 -11.59
CA ALA A 73 -8.29 3.06 -10.76
C ALA A 73 -6.88 2.63 -10.32
N ASP A 74 -5.92 3.54 -10.41
CA ASP A 74 -4.60 3.43 -9.78
C ASP A 74 -4.60 4.27 -8.50
N PHE A 75 -4.54 3.62 -7.34
CA PHE A 75 -4.55 4.30 -6.04
C PHE A 75 -3.15 4.67 -5.54
N THR A 76 -2.12 4.59 -6.38
CA THR A 76 -0.73 4.85 -5.95
C THR A 76 -0.56 6.24 -5.35
N ARG A 77 -1.13 7.28 -5.94
CA ARG A 77 -0.98 8.65 -5.42
C ARG A 77 -1.71 8.85 -4.10
N ILE A 78 -2.91 8.27 -3.97
CA ILE A 78 -3.65 8.24 -2.70
C ILE A 78 -2.82 7.51 -1.63
N TRP A 79 -2.25 6.35 -1.95
CA TRP A 79 -1.37 5.62 -1.03
C TRP A 79 -0.16 6.46 -0.61
N GLU A 80 0.50 7.16 -1.54
CA GLU A 80 1.66 8.02 -1.25
C GLU A 80 1.30 9.14 -0.28
N TRP A 81 0.23 9.91 -0.55
CA TRP A 81 -0.19 11.02 0.29
C TRP A 81 -0.60 10.61 1.71
N PHE A 82 -1.20 9.43 1.84
CA PHE A 82 -1.75 8.93 3.10
C PHE A 82 -0.79 8.01 3.86
N THR A 83 0.38 7.69 3.28
CA THR A 83 1.44 6.96 3.98
C THR A 83 1.83 7.70 5.26
N PRO A 84 2.06 7.00 6.39
CA PRO A 84 2.49 7.65 7.62
C PRO A 84 3.69 8.57 7.39
N THR A 85 3.69 9.72 8.05
CA THR A 85 4.71 10.79 7.94
C THR A 85 4.76 11.53 6.59
N LYS A 86 3.75 11.35 5.72
CA LYS A 86 3.65 12.01 4.41
C LYS A 86 2.66 13.18 4.41
N GLU A 87 2.34 13.68 3.23
CA GLU A 87 1.65 14.96 2.99
C GLU A 87 0.38 15.11 3.84
N TRP A 88 -0.48 14.09 3.90
CA TRP A 88 -1.71 14.17 4.70
C TRP A 88 -1.42 14.39 6.19
N GLU A 89 -0.50 13.62 6.77
CA GLU A 89 -0.14 13.73 8.18
C GLU A 89 0.60 15.04 8.49
N ILE A 90 1.51 15.45 7.60
CA ILE A 90 2.26 16.71 7.71
C ILE A 90 1.30 17.91 7.73
N LEU A 91 0.31 17.93 6.83
CA LEU A 91 -0.59 19.07 6.67
C LEU A 91 -1.71 19.10 7.72
N LEU A 92 -2.26 17.94 8.10
CA LEU A 92 -3.48 17.87 8.93
C LEU A 92 -3.21 17.46 10.38
N GLY A 93 -2.08 16.79 10.65
CA GLY A 93 -1.75 16.24 11.97
C GLY A 93 -2.90 15.46 12.59
N ASP A 94 -3.17 15.73 13.88
CA ASP A 94 -4.20 15.06 14.65
C ASP A 94 -5.63 15.21 14.06
N LYS A 95 -5.92 16.33 13.38
CA LYS A 95 -7.25 16.57 12.79
C LYS A 95 -7.56 15.57 11.67
N GLY A 96 -6.52 15.19 10.92
CA GLY A 96 -6.64 14.24 9.81
C GLY A 96 -6.35 12.79 10.21
N GLN A 97 -5.87 12.53 11.43
CA GLN A 97 -5.27 11.24 11.79
C GLN A 97 -6.20 10.03 11.57
N LYS A 98 -7.48 10.15 11.94
CA LYS A 98 -8.43 9.03 11.81
C LYS A 98 -8.70 8.67 10.34
N ILE A 99 -9.04 9.68 9.53
CA ILE A 99 -9.25 9.52 8.08
C ILE A 99 -7.96 9.01 7.43
N GLY A 100 -6.83 9.61 7.83
CA GLY A 100 -5.48 9.25 7.40
C GLY A 100 -5.21 7.76 7.50
N ARG A 101 -5.39 7.21 8.71
CA ARG A 101 -5.19 5.80 9.02
C ARG A 101 -6.12 4.87 8.23
N ASN A 102 -7.38 5.24 8.08
CA ASN A 102 -8.36 4.42 7.36
C ASN A 102 -8.03 4.32 5.87
N VAL A 103 -7.75 5.47 5.22
CA VAL A 103 -7.35 5.51 3.81
C VAL A 103 -6.05 4.75 3.59
N PHE A 104 -5.05 4.94 4.46
CA PHE A 104 -3.79 4.21 4.36
C PHE A 104 -3.97 2.70 4.51
N ARG A 105 -4.76 2.24 5.50
CA ARG A 105 -5.04 0.81 5.70
C ARG A 105 -5.53 0.13 4.42
N ILE A 106 -6.48 0.76 3.72
CA ILE A 106 -7.09 0.19 2.51
C ILE A 106 -6.11 0.26 1.34
N THR A 107 -5.51 1.41 1.10
CA THR A 107 -4.61 1.62 -0.04
C THR A 107 -3.29 0.88 0.08
N ASP A 108 -2.75 0.68 1.29
CA ASP A 108 -1.55 -0.11 1.55
C ASP A 108 -1.77 -1.59 1.24
N LYS A 109 -2.91 -2.13 1.67
CA LYS A 109 -3.33 -3.49 1.32
C LYS A 109 -3.44 -3.68 -0.20
N TRP A 110 -4.04 -2.71 -0.89
CA TRP A 110 -4.12 -2.71 -2.35
C TRP A 110 -2.72 -2.65 -2.99
N LYS A 111 -1.87 -1.72 -2.55
CA LYS A 111 -0.54 -1.46 -3.11
C LYS A 111 0.40 -2.65 -2.95
N ARG A 112 0.45 -3.26 -1.76
CA ARG A 112 1.28 -4.47 -1.51
C ARG A 112 0.90 -5.66 -2.38
N ASN A 113 -0.35 -5.71 -2.85
CA ASN A 113 -0.79 -6.76 -3.77
C ASN A 113 -0.38 -6.48 -5.22
N GLN A 114 -0.21 -5.20 -5.59
CA GLN A 114 0.31 -4.83 -6.91
C GLN A 114 1.84 -5.01 -6.99
N GLU A 115 2.54 -4.71 -5.89
CA GLU A 115 3.99 -4.63 -5.81
C GLU A 115 4.41 -5.23 -4.46
N PHE A 116 5.35 -6.19 -4.39
CA PHE A 116 5.90 -6.60 -3.08
C PHE A 116 6.69 -5.45 -2.48
N LEU A 117 6.05 -4.58 -1.71
CA LEU A 117 6.76 -3.52 -0.99
C LEU A 117 7.70 -4.14 0.05
N LEU A 118 8.79 -3.42 0.39
CA LEU A 118 9.62 -3.79 1.53
C LEU A 118 8.79 -3.91 2.81
N GLY A 119 9.18 -4.88 3.64
CA GLY A 119 8.48 -5.20 4.89
C GLY A 119 7.14 -5.92 4.69
N THR A 120 6.70 -6.18 3.44
CA THR A 120 5.45 -6.91 3.21
C THR A 120 5.56 -8.30 3.79
N LYS A 121 4.70 -8.61 4.75
CA LYS A 121 4.57 -9.96 5.31
C LYS A 121 3.75 -10.83 4.37
N VAL A 122 4.27 -12.01 4.07
CA VAL A 122 3.70 -12.95 3.11
C VAL A 122 3.65 -14.36 3.68
N SER A 123 2.86 -15.22 3.04
CA SER A 123 2.92 -16.66 3.26
C SER A 123 2.93 -17.44 1.96
N LEU A 124 3.50 -18.64 1.98
CA LEU A 124 3.46 -19.61 0.88
C LEU A 124 3.52 -21.02 1.48
N HIS A 125 2.51 -21.86 1.21
CA HIS A 125 2.43 -23.23 1.74
C HIS A 125 2.66 -23.31 3.27
N ASN A 126 1.99 -22.44 4.04
CA ASN A 126 2.13 -22.29 5.50
C ASN A 126 3.51 -21.85 6.01
N LYS A 127 4.42 -21.43 5.13
CA LYS A 127 5.63 -20.69 5.53
C LYS A 127 5.30 -19.21 5.56
N PHE A 128 5.79 -18.51 6.58
CA PHE A 128 5.63 -17.07 6.73
C PHE A 128 6.97 -16.40 6.44
N GLY A 129 6.94 -15.23 5.83
CA GLY A 129 8.17 -14.49 5.50
C GLY A 129 7.92 -13.02 5.31
N VAL A 130 9.00 -12.27 5.13
CA VAL A 130 8.97 -10.83 4.89
C VAL A 130 9.78 -10.48 3.66
N VAL A 131 9.24 -9.57 2.85
CA VAL A 131 9.92 -9.03 1.68
C VAL A 131 11.01 -8.07 2.15
N ILE A 132 12.24 -8.33 1.74
CA ILE A 132 13.42 -7.55 2.08
C ILE A 132 14.08 -6.99 0.83
N ASP A 133 14.99 -6.04 1.05
CA ASP A 133 15.80 -5.48 -0.01
C ASP A 133 16.94 -6.45 -0.37
N LYS A 134 17.19 -6.60 -1.67
CA LYS A 134 18.40 -7.25 -2.20
C LYS A 134 19.34 -6.08 -2.47
N SER A 135 20.15 -5.72 -1.48
CA SER A 135 20.94 -4.50 -1.49
C SER A 135 21.90 -4.40 -2.69
N ASP A 136 21.43 -3.83 -3.80
CA ASP A 136 22.25 -3.28 -4.89
C ASP A 136 21.64 -2.01 -5.53
N GLY A 137 20.73 -1.32 -4.81
CA GLY A 137 20.28 0.04 -5.13
C GLY A 137 19.32 0.15 -6.33
N ARG A 138 18.91 -0.99 -6.88
CA ARG A 138 17.81 -1.09 -7.84
C ARG A 138 16.55 -1.31 -7.02
N ASN A 139 15.56 -0.41 -7.11
CA ASN A 139 14.26 -0.50 -6.41
C ASN A 139 13.40 -1.70 -6.89
N GLU A 140 14.00 -2.89 -6.97
CA GLU A 140 13.38 -4.15 -7.32
C GLU A 140 13.21 -4.93 -6.02
N TYR A 141 11.95 -5.19 -5.66
CA TYR A 141 11.60 -5.88 -4.43
C TYR A 141 11.00 -7.25 -4.74
N GLY A 142 11.20 -8.20 -3.83
CA GLY A 142 10.70 -9.56 -4.02
C GLY A 142 11.61 -10.65 -3.48
N LEU A 143 12.76 -10.32 -2.91
CA LEU A 143 13.50 -11.27 -2.09
C LEU A 143 12.72 -11.47 -0.78
N ILE A 144 12.34 -12.70 -0.47
CA ILE A 144 11.61 -13.04 0.75
C ILE A 144 12.58 -13.71 1.72
N ARG A 145 12.68 -13.17 2.93
CA ARG A 145 13.29 -13.84 4.09
C ARG A 145 12.20 -14.66 4.78
N TRP A 146 12.36 -15.97 4.81
CA TRP A 146 11.43 -16.87 5.49
C TRP A 146 11.65 -16.88 7.02
N ASP A 147 10.57 -16.97 7.78
CA ASP A 147 10.57 -17.06 9.23
C ASP A 147 11.01 -18.45 9.69
N THR A 148 12.31 -18.71 9.60
CA THR A 148 12.94 -19.95 10.01
C THR A 148 14.22 -19.67 10.79
N GLU A 149 14.65 -20.64 11.61
CA GLU A 149 15.88 -20.55 12.41
C GLU A 149 17.15 -20.39 11.56
N LYS A 150 17.11 -20.90 10.31
CA LYS A 150 18.21 -20.82 9.35
C LYS A 150 18.48 -19.37 8.98
N GLU A 151 19.72 -18.94 9.11
CA GLU A 151 20.13 -17.55 8.88
C GLU A 151 19.90 -17.08 7.43
N ASN A 152 20.07 -18.00 6.47
CA ASN A 152 20.03 -17.69 5.03
C ASN A 152 18.87 -18.35 4.28
N ASP A 153 17.69 -18.47 4.91
CA ASP A 153 16.49 -18.96 4.21
C ASP A 153 15.83 -17.81 3.46
N PHE A 154 16.28 -17.61 2.22
CA PHE A 154 15.81 -16.59 1.30
C PHE A 154 15.27 -17.23 0.02
N GLU A 155 14.23 -16.63 -0.56
CA GLU A 155 13.72 -17.03 -1.86
C GLU A 155 13.50 -15.80 -2.75
N ASP A 156 14.02 -15.86 -3.96
CA ASP A 156 13.99 -14.74 -4.90
C ASP A 156 12.71 -14.78 -5.75
N TRP A 157 11.81 -13.84 -5.48
CA TRP A 157 10.59 -13.61 -6.25
C TRP A 157 10.60 -12.28 -7.01
N LEU A 158 11.78 -11.68 -7.21
CA LEU A 158 11.95 -10.45 -7.98
C LEU A 158 11.41 -10.63 -9.40
N GLY A 159 10.45 -9.79 -9.79
CA GLY A 159 9.80 -9.89 -11.10
C GLY A 159 8.89 -11.12 -11.28
N LEU A 160 8.76 -11.97 -10.25
CA LEU A 160 7.97 -13.22 -10.25
C LEU A 160 6.70 -13.11 -9.40
N PHE A 161 6.25 -11.90 -9.06
CA PHE A 161 5.06 -11.64 -8.25
C PHE A 161 3.83 -12.44 -8.69
N GLU A 162 3.58 -12.51 -10.00
CA GLU A 162 2.43 -13.26 -10.52
C GLU A 162 2.57 -14.77 -10.29
N ASN A 163 3.79 -15.29 -10.38
CA ASN A 163 4.06 -16.69 -10.11
C ASN A 163 3.94 -17.01 -8.62
N PHE A 164 4.28 -16.06 -7.74
CA PHE A 164 4.07 -16.20 -6.30
C PHE A 164 2.58 -16.40 -5.97
N TRP A 165 1.71 -15.56 -6.52
CA TRP A 165 0.26 -15.71 -6.36
C TRP A 165 -0.24 -17.04 -6.93
N LYS A 166 0.21 -17.43 -8.13
CA LYS A 166 -0.15 -18.72 -8.75
C LYS A 166 0.33 -19.93 -7.94
N ALA A 167 1.42 -19.79 -7.19
CA ALA A 167 1.92 -20.81 -6.29
C ALA A 167 1.12 -20.89 -4.96
N GLY A 168 0.09 -20.07 -4.78
CA GLY A 168 -0.68 -20.00 -3.53
C GLY A 168 -0.04 -19.09 -2.48
N GLY A 169 0.83 -18.18 -2.91
CA GLY A 169 1.37 -17.14 -2.06
C GLY A 169 0.28 -16.14 -1.65
N GLU A 170 0.39 -15.57 -0.45
CA GLU A 170 -0.61 -14.64 0.10
C GLU A 170 0.09 -13.50 0.85
N ILE A 171 -0.53 -12.31 0.85
CA ILE A 171 -0.17 -11.25 1.81
C ILE A 171 -0.92 -11.53 3.09
N ILE A 172 -0.21 -11.60 4.20
CA ILE A 172 -0.81 -11.86 5.51
C ILE A 172 -1.03 -10.56 6.28
N ASN A 173 -1.62 -10.66 7.48
CA ASN A 173 -1.73 -9.53 8.37
C ASN A 173 -0.34 -8.92 8.65
N GLN A 174 -0.19 -7.62 8.44
CA GLN A 174 1.08 -6.91 8.67
C GLN A 174 1.42 -6.80 10.17
N ASP A 175 0.49 -7.12 11.08
CA ASP A 175 0.73 -7.26 12.51
C ASP A 175 1.22 -8.69 12.90
N HIS A 176 1.37 -9.61 11.94
CA HIS A 176 1.83 -10.97 12.22
C HIS A 176 3.19 -10.98 12.94
N GLU A 177 3.28 -11.63 14.09
CA GLU A 177 4.53 -11.77 14.82
C GLU A 177 5.30 -13.00 14.35
N PHE A 178 6.44 -12.76 13.72
CA PHE A 178 7.38 -13.81 13.33
C PHE A 178 8.04 -14.46 14.56
N THR A 179 8.41 -15.73 14.44
CA THR A 179 9.04 -16.50 15.52
C THR A 179 10.55 -16.27 15.58
N PHE A 180 11.23 -16.28 14.43
CA PHE A 180 12.69 -16.31 14.32
C PHE A 180 13.30 -15.02 13.75
N ILE A 181 12.52 -14.20 13.05
CA ILE A 181 12.99 -12.95 12.44
C ILE A 181 12.22 -11.74 12.95
N ASN A 182 12.80 -10.55 12.81
CA ASN A 182 12.16 -9.27 13.03
C ASN A 182 11.40 -8.82 11.75
N ASN A 183 10.65 -7.72 11.84
CA ASN A 183 9.88 -7.17 10.72
C ASN A 183 10.76 -6.66 9.56
N ASP A 184 12.07 -6.49 9.78
CA ASP A 184 13.06 -6.12 8.76
C ASP A 184 13.80 -7.34 8.18
N GLY A 185 13.44 -8.56 8.60
CA GLY A 185 14.08 -9.81 8.19
C GLY A 185 15.37 -10.16 8.95
N THR A 186 15.83 -9.31 9.87
CA THR A 186 16.98 -9.64 10.73
C THR A 186 16.61 -10.75 11.71
N LYS A 187 17.59 -11.59 12.09
CA LYS A 187 17.34 -12.68 13.04
C LYS A 187 17.05 -12.10 14.43
N LYS A 188 16.04 -12.65 15.11
CA LYS A 188 15.80 -12.35 16.52
C LYS A 188 16.95 -12.90 17.35
N ASN A 189 17.49 -12.07 18.24
CA ASN A 189 18.43 -12.53 19.25
C ASN A 189 17.66 -13.36 20.27
N THR A 190 17.60 -14.67 20.08
CA THR A 190 17.27 -15.61 21.15
C THR A 190 18.46 -15.65 22.10
N ASN A 191 18.47 -14.78 23.10
CA ASN A 191 19.32 -14.98 24.26
C ASN A 191 18.86 -16.28 24.94
N GLN A 192 19.72 -17.31 24.92
CA GLN A 192 19.65 -18.42 25.87
C GLN A 192 20.15 -17.95 27.23
#